data_AF-A0A414Q805-F1
#
_entry.id   AF-A0A414Q805-F1
#
_cell.length_a   1.000
_cell.length_b   1.000
_cell.length_c   1.000
_cell.angle_alpha   90.00
_cell.angle_beta   90.00
_cell.angle_gamma   90.00
#
_symmetry.space_group_name_H-M   'P 1'
#
loop_
_entity.id
_entity.type
_entity.pdbx_description
1 polymer ?
#
loop_
_entity_poly.entity_id
_entity_poly.type
_entity_poly.pdbx_seq_one_letter_code
_entity_poly.pdbx_strand_id
1 'polypeptide(L)' 'MDITELKIGDRVRIKLPSPQGERLSIPMQVIGLLSSFNNPSPKDTVYLDFEGNEGDIWEEEVQNLVFSDNEEKS' A
#
# COMPACT_ATOMS: atom_id res chain seq x y z
N MET A 1 8.88 1.33 -3.53
CA MET A 1 8.03 0.54 -4.43
C MET A 1 7.69 1.39 -5.63
N ASP A 2 7.48 0.78 -6.80
CA ASP A 2 6.94 1.44 -7.98
C ASP A 2 5.48 0.99 -8.20
N ILE A 3 4.62 1.86 -8.74
CA ILE A 3 3.20 1.52 -8.97
C ILE A 3 3.05 0.41 -10.01
N THR A 4 4.01 0.29 -10.93
CA THR A 4 4.03 -0.78 -11.95
C THR A 4 4.23 -2.17 -11.37
N GLU A 5 4.72 -2.26 -10.12
CA GLU A 5 4.89 -3.51 -9.38
C GLU A 5 3.63 -3.91 -8.60
N LEU A 6 2.72 -2.97 -8.35
CA LEU A 6 1.50 -3.17 -7.56
C LEU A 6 0.34 -3.68 -8.41
N LYS A 7 -0.47 -4.53 -7.80
CA LYS A 7 -1.73 -5.04 -8.35
C LYS A 7 -2.84 -4.92 -7.32
N ILE A 8 -4.06 -4.74 -7.81
CA ILE A 8 -5.26 -4.88 -6.98
C ILE A 8 -5.26 -6.29 -6.39
N GLY A 9 -5.45 -6.39 -5.08
CA GLY A 9 -5.37 -7.63 -4.30
C GLY A 9 -4.05 -7.82 -3.55
N ASP A 10 -2.99 -7.08 -3.87
CA ASP A 10 -1.73 -7.17 -3.13
C ASP A 10 -1.91 -6.72 -1.69
N ARG A 11 -1.23 -7.39 -0.77
CA ARG A 11 -1.17 -6.99 0.65
C ARG A 11 0.04 -6.11 0.87
N VAL A 12 -0.18 -4.94 1.45
CA VAL A 12 0.84 -3.92 1.69
C VAL A 12 0.75 -3.36 3.11
N ARG A 13 1.80 -2.65 3.53
CA ARG A 13 1.86 -1.87 4.77
C ARG A 13 2.41 -0.49 4.47
N ILE A 14 1.92 0.51 5.20
CA ILE A 14 2.39 1.89 5.14
C ILE A 14 3.58 2.04 6.09
N LYS A 15 4.64 2.69 5.61
CA LYS A 15 5.76 3.18 6.40
C LYS A 15 5.35 4.43 7.15
N LEU A 16 5.19 4.30 8.46
CA LEU A 16 4.83 5.40 9.34
C LEU A 16 6.08 5.93 10.05
N PRO A 17 6.28 7.26 10.08
CA PRO A 17 7.36 7.85 10.87
C PRO A 17 7.10 7.60 12.35
N SER A 18 8.12 7.18 13.09
CA SER A 18 8.06 7.07 14.56
C SER A 18 9.32 7.64 15.21
N PRO A 19 9.24 8.10 16.47
CA PRO A 19 10.42 8.59 17.20
C PRO A 19 11.54 7.54 17.36
N GLN A 20 11.23 6.26 17.16
CA GLN A 20 12.13 5.12 17.37
C GLN A 20 12.60 4.50 16.04
N GLY A 21 12.28 5.12 14.90
CA GLY A 21 12.57 4.60 13.56
C GLY A 21 11.32 4.41 12.72
N GLU A 22 11.42 3.63 11.65
CA GLU A 22 10.27 3.30 10.79
C GLU A 22 9.37 2.26 11.48
N ARG A 23 8.06 2.54 11.53
CA ARG A 23 7.04 1.59 11.99
C ARG A 23 6.12 1.26 10.82
N LEU A 24 5.61 0.02 10.77
CA LEU A 24 4.64 -0.39 9.75
C LEU A 24 3.20 -0.32 10.29
N SER A 25 2.27 0.03 9.42
CA SER A 25 0.83 -0.07 9.67
C SER A 25 0.37 -1.53 9.82
N ILE A 26 -0.91 -1.72 10.13
CA ILE A 26 -1.56 -3.02 9.88
C ILE A 26 -1.51 -3.35 8.38
N PRO A 27 -1.49 -4.64 7.98
CA PRO A 27 -1.61 -5.02 6.58
C PRO A 27 -2.93 -4.56 5.99
N MET A 28 -2.88 -3.97 4.82
CA MET A 28 -4.02 -3.56 4.01
C MET A 28 -3.93 -4.22 2.63
N GLN A 29 -5.05 -4.32 1.95
CA GLN A 29 -5.17 -4.79 0.58
C GLN A 29 -5.30 -3.61 -0.37
N VAL A 30 -4.62 -3.68 -1.50
CA VAL A 30 -4.80 -2.72 -2.60
C VAL A 30 -6.14 -2.95 -3.27
N ILE A 31 -6.98 -1.93 -3.31
CA ILE A 31 -8.31 -1.97 -3.94
C ILE A 31 -8.41 -1.03 -5.16
N GLY A 32 -7.44 -0.13 -5.35
CA GLY A 32 -7.39 0.76 -6.50
C GLY A 32 -6.02 1.38 -6.70
N LEU A 33 -5.71 1.73 -7.95
CA LEU A 33 -4.47 2.37 -8.37
C LEU A 33 -4.83 3.55 -9.28
N LEU A 34 -4.31 4.74 -8.96
CA LEU A 34 -4.46 5.93 -9.78
C LEU A 34 -3.07 6.42 -10.19
N SER A 35 -2.74 6.20 -11.47
CA SER A 35 -1.45 6.58 -12.07
C SER A 35 -1.65 7.43 -13.32
N SER A 36 -0.66 8.26 -13.64
CA SER A 36 -0.58 8.90 -14.94
C SER A 36 -0.12 7.89 -16.01
N PHE A 37 -1.02 7.52 -16.93
CA PHE A 37 -0.81 6.49 -17.96
C PHE A 37 0.54 6.55 -18.73
N ASN A 38 1.13 7.73 -18.89
CA ASN A 38 2.35 7.93 -19.69
C ASN A 38 3.62 8.15 -18.87
N ASN A 39 3.51 8.26 -17.53
CA ASN A 39 4.66 8.54 -16.66
C ASN A 39 4.36 8.10 -15.21
N PRO A 40 4.45 6.79 -14.91
CA PRO A 40 4.25 6.29 -13.56
C PRO A 40 5.24 6.94 -12.59
N SER A 41 4.79 7.18 -11.36
CA SER A 41 5.51 7.93 -10.34
C SER A 41 5.45 7.21 -9.00
N PRO A 42 6.52 7.26 -8.18
CA PRO A 42 6.46 6.80 -6.79
C PRO A 42 5.44 7.57 -5.93
N LYS A 43 4.97 8.73 -6.41
CA LYS A 43 3.93 9.54 -5.77
C LYS A 43 2.52 9.27 -6.28
N ASP A 44 2.36 8.30 -7.18
CA ASP A 44 1.03 7.90 -7.62
C ASP A 44 0.21 7.38 -6.43
N THR A 45 -1.11 7.49 -6.55
CA THR A 45 -2.04 7.22 -5.45
C THR A 45 -2.50 5.77 -5.48
N VAL A 46 -2.47 5.13 -4.32
CA VAL A 46 -3.00 3.81 -4.05
C VAL A 46 -4.18 3.93 -3.10
N TYR A 47 -5.23 3.16 -3.37
CA TYR A 47 -6.39 3.01 -2.50
C TYR A 47 -6.29 1.69 -1.75
N LEU A 48 -6.43 1.76 -0.43
CA LEU A 48 -6.23 0.65 0.49
C LEU A 48 -7.47 0.40 1.33
N ASP A 49 -7.68 -0.88 1.63
CA ASP A 49 -8.73 -1.35 2.54
C ASP A 49 -8.17 -2.44 3.46
N PHE A 50 -8.74 -2.61 4.66
CA PHE A 50 -8.43 -3.74 5.53
C PHE A 50 -9.71 -4.42 6.03
N GLU A 51 -9.58 -5.68 6.44
CA GLU A 51 -10.72 -6.43 6.97
C GLU A 51 -11.27 -5.77 8.23
N GLY A 52 -12.55 -5.41 8.21
CA GLY A 52 -13.21 -4.73 9.33
C GLY A 52 -13.15 -3.20 9.26
N ASN A 53 -12.69 -2.61 8.16
CA ASN A 53 -12.61 -1.16 7.95
C ASN A 53 -13.97 -0.46 7.69
N GLU A 54 -15.09 -1.11 8.03
CA GLU A 54 -16.48 -0.59 7.95
C GLU A 54 -16.89 0.15 6.65
N GLY A 55 -16.13 -0.02 5.56
CA GLY A 55 -16.37 0.62 4.26
C GLY A 55 -15.57 1.91 4.00
N ASP A 56 -14.66 2.29 4.90
CA ASP A 56 -13.73 3.40 4.66
C ASP A 56 -12.65 3.01 3.63
N ILE A 57 -12.05 3.99 2.97
CA ILE A 57 -10.95 3.79 2.02
C ILE A 57 -9.79 4.70 2.43
N TRP A 58 -8.59 4.14 2.47
CA TRP A 58 -7.39 4.89 2.75
C TRP A 58 -6.65 5.23 1.46
N GLU A 59 -6.24 6.49 1.30
CA GLU A 59 -5.42 6.96 0.18
C GLU A 59 -3.96 7.14 0.62
N GLU A 60 -3.02 6.64 -0.17
CA GLU A 60 -1.59 6.74 0.16
C GLU A 60 -0.71 6.84 -1.10
N GLU A 61 0.52 7.37 -0.95
CA GLU A 61 1.51 7.36 -2.03
C GLU A 61 2.27 6.03 -2.08
N VAL A 62 2.50 5.52 -3.30
CA VAL A 62 3.16 4.22 -3.52
C VAL A 62 4.52 4.11 -2.83
N GLN A 63 5.31 5.18 -2.81
CA GLN A 63 6.62 5.22 -2.18
C GLN A 63 6.59 4.94 -0.67
N ASN A 64 5.45 5.20 -0.01
CA ASN A 64 5.25 4.96 1.41
C ASN A 64 4.86 3.51 1.71
N LEU A 65 4.74 2.65 0.69
CA LEU A 65 4.31 1.27 0.84
C LEU A 65 5.48 0.28 0.80
N VAL A 66 5.28 -0.83 1.50
CA VAL A 66 6.02 -2.08 1.36
C VAL A 66 5.02 -3.22 1.18
N PHE A 67 5.40 -4.27 0.45
CA PHE A 67 4.63 -5.51 0.49
C PHE A 67 4.57 -6.02 1.93
N SER A 68 3.38 -6.43 2.36
CA SER A 68 3.27 -7.24 3.56
C SER A 68 3.82 -8.61 3.18
N ASP A 69 4.84 -9.09 3.89
CA ASP A 69 5.38 -10.42 3.64
C ASP A 69 4.23 -11.42 3.53
N ASN A 70 4.15 -12.10 2.39
CA ASN A 70 3.35 -13.30 2.31
C ASN A 70 3.99 -14.25 3.34
N GLU A 71 3.29 -14.54 4.43
CA GLU A 71 3.44 -15.86 5.02
C GLU A 71 2.97 -16.83 3.92
N GLU A 72 3.88 -17.17 3.01
CA GLU A 72 3.75 -18.38 2.21
C GLU A 72 3.52 -19.47 3.25
N LYS A 73 2.30 -20.03 3.24
CA LYS A 73 1.96 -21.22 4.00
C LYS A 73 3.07 -22.26 3.78
N SER A 74 3.96 -22.41 4.76
CA SER A 74 4.73 -23.65 4.96
C SER A 74 3.80 -24.77 5.41
#